data_AF-A0A349U247-F1
#
_entry.id   AF-A0A349U247-F1
#
_cell.length_a   1.000
_cell.length_b   1.000
_cell.length_c   1.000
_cell.angle_alpha   90.00
_cell.angle_beta   90.00
_cell.angle_gamma   90.00
#
_symmetry.space_group_name_H-M   'P 1'
#
loop_
_entity.id
_entity.type
_entity.pdbx_description
1 polymer ?
#
loop_
_entity_poly.entity_id
_entity_poly.type
_entity_poly.pdbx_seq_one_letter_code
_entity_poly.pdbx_strand_id
1 'polypeptide(L)'
;MNKALAFLLASLATLGYQNTTTLHARVIKEKRELVKLGLYQHFRGNLYQVIGFARHSETLEELVVYQALYNGYGIWVRPFSMFTETVVHNGKIVPRFKYIGAGHTHTPRLKNSKSGK
;
A
#
# COMPACT_ATOMS: atom_id res chain seq x y z
N MET A 1 -23.51 25.58 -34.94
CA MET A 1 -23.12 24.47 -34.03
C MET A 1 -24.30 24.15 -33.12
N ASN A 2 -24.92 22.98 -33.28
CA ASN A 2 -26.12 22.61 -32.53
C ASN A 2 -25.77 22.27 -31.08
N LYS A 3 -26.42 22.96 -30.13
CA LYS A 3 -26.28 22.74 -28.68
C LYS A 3 -26.49 21.27 -28.27
N ALA A 4 -27.33 20.54 -29.01
CA ALA A 4 -27.56 19.11 -28.83
C ALA A 4 -26.31 18.25 -29.04
N LEU A 5 -25.47 18.60 -30.02
CA LEU A 5 -24.23 17.87 -30.31
C LEU A 5 -23.18 18.08 -29.21
N ALA A 6 -23.12 19.29 -28.64
CA ALA A 6 -22.24 19.59 -27.51
C ALA A 6 -22.67 18.84 -26.23
N PHE A 7 -23.98 18.70 -25.98
CA PHE A 7 -24.51 17.96 -24.84
C PHE A 7 -24.22 16.46 -24.93
N LEU A 8 -24.35 15.87 -26.13
CA LEU A 8 -24.08 14.46 -26.38
C LEU A 8 -22.58 14.13 -26.21
N LEU A 9 -21.70 14.99 -26.73
CA LEU A 9 -20.24 14.85 -26.57
C LEU A 9 -19.79 15.00 -25.10
N ALA A 10 -20.36 15.96 -24.37
CA ALA A 10 -20.08 16.13 -22.94
C ALA A 10 -20.57 14.93 -22.12
N SER A 11 -21.71 14.35 -22.47
CA SER A 11 -22.26 13.16 -21.81
C SER A 11 -21.39 11.92 -22.08
N LEU A 12 -20.95 11.69 -23.32
CA LEU A 12 -20.04 10.59 -23.67
C LEU A 12 -18.66 10.73 -22.99
N ALA A 13 -18.10 11.94 -22.93
CA ALA A 13 -16.85 12.21 -22.23
C ALA A 13 -16.98 11.99 -20.72
N THR A 14 -18.11 12.39 -20.12
CA THR A 14 -18.40 12.17 -18.70
C THR A 14 -18.57 10.68 -18.41
N LEU A 15 -19.33 9.94 -19.24
CA LEU A 15 -19.53 8.50 -19.09
C LEU A 15 -18.21 7.73 -19.23
N GLY A 16 -17.38 8.10 -20.21
CA GLY A 16 -16.02 7.56 -20.37
C GLY A 16 -15.12 7.83 -19.17
N TYR A 17 -15.15 9.05 -18.62
CA TYR A 17 -14.39 9.44 -17.43
C TYR A 17 -14.84 8.75 -16.14
N GLN A 18 -16.15 8.61 -15.93
CA GLN A 18 -16.70 7.87 -14.79
C GLN A 18 -16.36 6.37 -14.88
N ASN A 19 -16.35 5.80 -16.09
CA ASN A 19 -15.99 4.40 -16.31
C ASN A 19 -14.50 4.10 -16.02
N THR A 20 -13.57 4.96 -16.45
CA THR A 20 -12.13 4.80 -16.18
C THR A 20 -11.79 4.96 -14.70
N THR A 21 -12.42 5.93 -14.03
CA THR A 21 -12.28 6.15 -12.58
C THR A 21 -12.76 4.93 -11.79
N THR A 22 -13.90 4.37 -12.20
CA THR A 22 -14.50 3.20 -11.53
C THR A 22 -13.66 1.94 -11.72
N LEU A 23 -13.10 1.72 -12.91
CA LEU A 23 -12.21 0.59 -13.17
C LEU A 23 -10.89 0.72 -12.39
N HIS A 24 -10.27 1.89 -12.39
CA HIS A 24 -9.03 2.15 -11.68
C HIS A 24 -9.20 1.94 -10.17
N ALA A 25 -10.30 2.44 -9.58
CA ALA A 25 -10.61 2.23 -8.17
C ALA A 25 -10.83 0.75 -7.83
N ARG A 26 -11.49 -0.02 -8.71
CA ARG A 26 -11.66 -1.48 -8.54
C ARG A 26 -10.33 -2.22 -8.55
N VAL A 27 -9.47 -1.94 -9.54
CA VAL A 27 -8.15 -2.57 -9.65
C VAL A 27 -7.27 -2.23 -8.44
N ILE A 28 -7.28 -0.98 -7.97
CA ILE A 28 -6.55 -0.60 -6.76
C ILE A 28 -7.07 -1.34 -5.53
N LYS A 29 -8.40 -1.42 -5.38
CA LYS A 29 -9.03 -2.15 -4.28
C LYS A 29 -8.60 -3.61 -4.28
N GLU A 30 -8.72 -4.31 -5.41
CA GLU A 30 -8.31 -5.70 -5.57
C GLU A 30 -6.82 -5.91 -5.27
N LYS A 31 -5.97 -5.00 -5.74
CA LYS A 31 -4.52 -5.05 -5.47
C LYS A 31 -4.26 -4.94 -3.96
N ARG A 32 -4.92 -4.04 -3.25
CA ARG A 32 -4.74 -3.87 -1.80
C ARG A 32 -5.23 -5.06 -0.98
N GLU A 33 -6.20 -5.85 -1.46
CA GLU A 33 -6.63 -7.09 -0.79
C GLU A 33 -5.53 -8.18 -0.77
N LEU A 34 -4.51 -8.09 -1.64
CA LEU A 34 -3.39 -9.05 -1.67
C LEU A 34 -2.40 -8.84 -0.50
N VAL A 35 -2.38 -7.65 0.11
CA VAL A 35 -1.50 -7.32 1.23
C VAL A 35 -2.37 -6.96 2.43
N LYS A 36 -2.28 -7.75 3.49
CA LYS A 36 -2.99 -7.49 4.74
C LYS A 36 -2.19 -6.53 5.61
N LEU A 37 -2.86 -5.67 6.37
CA LEU A 37 -2.21 -4.97 7.48
C LEU A 37 -1.78 -6.01 8.53
N GLY A 38 -0.62 -5.79 9.15
CA GLY A 38 -0.10 -6.69 10.17
C GLY A 38 1.36 -7.07 9.98
N LEU A 39 1.75 -8.20 10.54
CA LEU A 39 3.14 -8.62 10.66
C LEU A 39 3.61 -9.39 9.42
N TYR A 40 4.82 -9.07 8.99
CA TYR A 40 5.52 -9.73 7.88
C TYR A 40 6.95 -10.08 8.28
N GLN A 41 7.43 -11.20 7.75
CA GLN A 41 8.83 -11.58 7.80
C GLN A 41 9.46 -11.41 6.42
N HIS A 42 10.53 -10.64 6.32
CA HIS A 42 11.34 -10.59 5.11
C HIS A 42 12.10 -11.89 4.93
N PHE A 43 12.39 -12.32 3.69
CA PHE A 43 13.11 -13.58 3.43
C PHE A 43 14.48 -13.66 4.12
N ARG A 44 15.06 -12.52 4.51
CA ARG A 44 16.31 -12.43 5.30
C ARG A 44 16.12 -12.53 6.82
N GLY A 45 14.92 -12.80 7.30
CA GLY A 45 14.61 -13.04 8.72
C GLY A 45 14.01 -11.85 9.48
N ASN A 46 14.33 -10.61 9.10
CA ASN A 46 13.85 -9.40 9.79
C ASN A 46 12.33 -9.26 9.78
N LEU A 47 11.78 -8.73 10.88
CA LEU A 47 10.36 -8.51 11.07
C LEU A 47 9.95 -7.07 10.76
N TYR A 48 8.77 -6.95 10.14
CA TYR A 48 8.17 -5.70 9.74
C TYR A 48 6.67 -5.72 10.03
N GLN A 49 6.08 -4.54 10.16
CA GLN A 49 4.64 -4.34 10.23
C GLN A 49 4.17 -3.50 9.06
N VAL A 50 3.26 -4.00 8.24
CA VAL A 50 2.53 -3.18 7.25
C VAL A 50 1.49 -2.35 7.99
N ILE A 51 1.62 -1.04 7.88
CA ILE A 51 0.77 -0.05 8.57
C ILE A 51 -0.18 0.68 7.61
N GLY A 52 0.05 0.59 6.31
CA GLY A 52 -0.83 1.19 5.32
C GLY A 52 -0.32 1.12 3.90
N PHE A 53 -1.00 1.86 3.03
CA PHE A 53 -0.66 2.02 1.63
C PHE A 53 -0.54 3.50 1.30
N ALA A 54 0.30 3.82 0.34
CA ALA A 54 0.49 5.18 -0.17
C ALA A 54 0.47 5.16 -1.69
N ARG A 55 0.36 6.35 -2.28
CA ARG A 55 0.46 6.55 -3.73
C ARG A 55 1.56 7.56 -4.00
N HIS A 56 2.48 7.22 -4.90
CA HIS A 56 3.51 8.16 -5.34
C HIS A 56 2.83 9.34 -6.06
N SER A 57 3.13 10.58 -5.68
CA SER A 57 2.41 11.76 -6.19
C SER A 57 2.60 11.99 -7.69
N GLU A 58 3.80 11.72 -8.17
CA GLU A 58 4.29 12.01 -9.52
C GLU A 58 3.93 10.88 -10.49
N THR A 59 4.09 9.63 -10.06
CA THR A 59 3.88 8.46 -10.93
C THR A 59 2.54 7.77 -10.70
N LEU A 60 1.83 8.12 -9.64
CA LEU A 60 0.62 7.45 -9.17
C LEU A 60 0.83 5.96 -8.85
N GLU A 61 2.07 5.52 -8.65
CA GLU A 61 2.39 4.14 -8.29
C GLU A 61 1.88 3.79 -6.89
N GLU A 62 1.25 2.62 -6.76
CA GLU A 62 0.82 2.08 -5.46
C GLU A 62 2.01 1.57 -4.66
N LEU A 63 2.11 2.01 -3.41
CA LEU A 63 3.20 1.72 -2.49
C LEU A 63 2.67 1.06 -1.20
N VAL A 64 3.49 0.20 -0.60
CA VAL A 64 3.26 -0.37 0.73
C VAL A 64 4.06 0.44 1.75
N VAL A 65 3.40 0.90 2.81
CA VAL A 65 4.01 1.59 3.94
C VAL A 65 4.15 0.61 5.09
N TYR A 66 5.38 0.41 5.57
CA TYR A 66 5.68 -0.57 6.60
C TYR A 66 6.79 -0.11 7.54
N GLN A 67 6.76 -0.60 8.76
CA GLN A 67 7.71 -0.25 9.82
C GLN A 67 8.62 -1.43 10.12
N ALA A 68 9.92 -1.18 10.25
CA ALA A 68 10.86 -2.16 10.78
C ALA A 68 10.57 -2.40 12.26
N LEU A 69 10.61 -3.65 12.73
CA LEU A 69 10.45 -3.97 14.16
C LEU A 69 11.80 -4.17 14.86
N TYR A 70 12.82 -3.47 14.36
CA TYR A 70 14.20 -3.52 14.81
C TYR A 70 14.89 -2.18 14.54
N ASN A 71 16.10 -1.98 15.10
CA ASN A 71 16.98 -0.84 14.85
C ASN A 71 16.27 0.53 14.78
N GLY A 72 15.53 0.88 15.83
CA GLY A 72 14.90 2.20 15.94
C GLY A 72 13.56 2.37 15.20
N TYR A 73 12.94 1.28 14.74
CA TYR A 73 11.57 1.28 14.22
C TYR A 73 11.30 2.24 13.05
N GLY A 74 12.27 2.35 12.13
CA GLY A 74 12.14 3.19 10.94
C GLY A 74 10.96 2.80 10.04
N ILE A 75 10.33 3.81 9.44
CA ILE A 75 9.24 3.65 8.46
C ILE A 75 9.82 3.64 7.05
N TRP A 76 9.35 2.70 6.24
CA TRP A 76 9.78 2.48 4.87
C TRP A 76 8.58 2.49 3.94
N VAL A 77 8.83 2.88 2.70
CA VAL A 77 7.86 2.85 1.60
C VAL A 77 8.49 2.10 0.44
N ARG A 78 7.74 1.18 -0.17
CA ARG A 78 8.22 0.36 -1.29
C ARG A 78 7.13 0.16 -2.33
N PRO A 79 7.47 0.07 -3.64
CA PRO A 79 6.53 -0.34 -4.67
C PRO A 79 5.77 -1.62 -4.31
N PHE A 80 4.46 -1.61 -4.54
CA PHE A 80 3.61 -2.75 -4.23
C PHE A 80 4.06 -4.03 -4.96
N SER A 81 4.44 -3.89 -6.24
CA SER A 81 4.97 -4.98 -7.06
C SER A 81 6.20 -5.62 -6.42
N MET A 82 7.14 -4.80 -5.95
CA MET A 82 8.36 -5.28 -5.29
C MET A 82 8.13 -5.79 -3.87
N PHE A 83 7.03 -5.39 -3.22
CA PHE A 83 6.68 -5.92 -1.90
C PHE A 83 6.09 -7.33 -2.02
N THR A 84 5.24 -7.54 -3.03
CA THR A 84 4.52 -8.81 -3.26
C THR A 84 5.29 -9.83 -4.10
N GLU A 85 6.47 -9.48 -4.59
CA GLU A 85 7.27 -10.38 -5.42
C GLU A 85 7.80 -11.60 -4.67
N THR A 86 8.09 -12.65 -5.42
CA THR A 86 8.84 -13.82 -4.95
C THR A 86 10.32 -13.69 -5.33
N VAL A 87 11.19 -14.23 -4.49
CA VAL A 87 12.65 -14.26 -4.71
C VAL A 87 13.18 -15.69 -4.62
N VAL A 88 14.32 -15.96 -5.26
CA VAL A 88 15.07 -17.19 -5.04
C VAL A 88 15.96 -17.00 -3.81
N HIS A 89 15.74 -17.80 -2.77
CA HIS A 89 16.55 -17.83 -1.56
C HIS A 89 16.86 -19.27 -1.18
N ASN A 90 18.15 -19.61 -1.05
CA ASN A 90 18.63 -20.97 -0.76
C ASN A 90 18.05 -22.02 -1.73
N GLY A 91 18.04 -21.72 -3.03
CA GLY A 91 17.51 -22.59 -4.07
C GLY A 91 15.98 -22.75 -4.09
N LYS A 92 15.24 -22.02 -3.25
CA LYS A 92 13.78 -22.07 -3.18
C LYS A 92 13.15 -20.74 -3.57
N ILE A 93 12.02 -20.79 -4.28
CA ILE A 93 11.20 -19.61 -4.56
C ILE A 93 10.34 -19.33 -3.32
N VAL A 94 10.50 -18.15 -2.72
CA VAL A 94 9.79 -17.72 -1.51
C VAL A 94 9.26 -16.29 -1.67
N PRO A 95 8.16 -15.91 -0.98
CA PRO A 95 7.74 -14.52 -0.92
C PRO A 95 8.85 -13.62 -0.37
N ARG A 96 9.07 -12.44 -0.95
CA ARG A 96 10.01 -11.47 -0.38
C ARG A 96 9.59 -11.08 1.03
N PHE A 97 8.30 -10.83 1.23
CA PHE A 97 7.67 -10.57 2.52
C PHE A 97 6.56 -11.58 2.73
N LYS A 98 6.72 -12.43 3.75
CA LYS A 98 5.73 -13.43 4.15
C LYS A 98 4.84 -12.88 5.25
N TYR A 99 3.52 -12.88 5.06
CA TYR A 99 2.57 -12.54 6.12
C TYR A 99 2.62 -13.59 7.24
N ILE A 100 2.70 -13.14 8.50
CA ILE A 100 2.78 -14.01 9.67
C ILE A 100 1.66 -13.78 10.70
N GLY A 101 0.83 -12.74 10.54
CA GLY A 101 -0.38 -12.59 11.36
C GLY A 101 -0.90 -11.17 11.52
N ALA A 102 -2.12 -11.05 12.05
CA ALA A 102 -2.78 -9.79 12.35
C ALA A 102 -2.27 -9.23 13.70
N GLY A 103 -1.00 -8.89 13.76
CA GLY A 103 -0.41 -8.20 14.92
C GLY A 103 -0.32 -6.71 14.67
N HIS A 104 -0.59 -5.91 15.70
CA HIS A 104 -0.29 -4.49 15.73
C HIS A 104 0.72 -4.24 16.84
N THR A 105 1.99 -4.04 16.49
CA THR A 105 2.91 -3.40 17.43
C THR A 105 2.53 -1.93 17.43
N HIS A 106 1.60 -1.59 18.31
CA HIS A 106 1.32 -0.21 18.66
C HIS A 106 2.67 0.46 18.93
N THR A 107 3.04 1.44 18.13
CA THR A 107 4.11 2.39 18.43
C THR A 107 4.07 2.68 19.93
N PRO A 108 5.20 2.71 20.66
CA PRO A 108 5.17 3.17 22.03
C PRO A 108 4.46 4.52 21.99
N ARG A 109 3.30 4.64 22.66
CA ARG A 109 2.81 5.97 23.05
C ARG A 109 4.05 6.61 23.65
N LEU A 110 4.52 7.72 23.07
CA LEU A 110 5.37 8.62 23.81
C LEU A 110 4.57 8.90 25.07
N LYS A 111 4.91 8.20 26.17
CA LYS A 111 4.48 8.59 27.49
C LYS A 111 5.19 9.91 27.64
N ASN A 112 4.50 11.00 27.31
CA ASN A 112 4.86 12.29 27.84
C ASN A 112 4.96 12.05 29.34
N SER A 113 6.20 12.03 29.84
CA SER A 113 6.50 11.96 31.25
C SER A 113 5.71 13.07 31.92
N LYS A 114 4.89 12.67 32.88
CA LYS A 114 4.04 13.55 33.68
C LYS A 114 4.84 14.68 34.31
N SER A 115 4.18 15.82 34.43
CA SER A 115 4.14 16.75 35.57
C SER A 115 5.36 16.88 36.49
N GLY A 116 5.79 18.13 36.67
CA GLY A 116 6.11 18.68 37.99
C GLY A 116 7.60 18.78 38.29
N LYS A 117 8.19 19.95 38.10
CA LYS A 117 8.12 21.10 39.02
C LYS A 117 8.47 22.37 38.27
#